data_AF-A0A7Z9GB34-F1
#
_entry.id   AF-A0A7Z9GB34-F1
#
_cell.length_a   1.000
_cell.length_b   1.000
_cell.length_c   1.000
_cell.angle_alpha   90.00
_cell.angle_beta   90.00
_cell.angle_gamma   90.00
#
_symmetry.space_group_name_H-M   'P 1'
#
loop_
_entity.id
_entity.type
_entity.pdbx_description
1 polymer ?
#
loop_
_entity_poly.entity_id
_entity_poly.type
_entity_poly.pdbx_seq_one_letter_code
_entity_poly.pdbx_strand_id
1 'polypeptide(L)'
;MQRYKAIMAENPHLRPVMITLTVKNGEDLEERYNHLVKGVQVLNRKRTRARTGSRDKTEFSKIEASVGSYEFTNKGNGWHPHVHIAALVTDTIDQKTLSAEWLKATGDSYIVDVRPIGEIQEPIKGFLEVFKYALKFSDLTPAQQVEAATTLNGRRLLFSTGLFRGTVVPESLMDEPLEGLPYIKLFYRYLHGVGYTIDPKKSG
;
A
#
# COMPACT_ATOMS: atom_id res chain seq x y z
N MET A 1 6.65 -0.60 -10.12
CA MET A 1 8.05 -0.73 -9.69
C MET A 1 8.81 0.59 -9.68
N GLN A 2 8.90 1.31 -10.81
CA GLN A 2 9.57 2.62 -10.85
C GLN A 2 8.96 3.65 -9.87
N ARG A 3 7.62 3.71 -9.77
CA ARG A 3 6.92 4.57 -8.78
C ARG A 3 7.36 4.34 -7.34
N TYR A 4 7.51 3.08 -6.93
CA TYR A 4 7.95 2.76 -5.57
C TYR A 4 9.37 3.29 -5.31
N LYS A 5 10.29 3.07 -6.26
CA LYS A 5 11.67 3.57 -6.16
C LYS A 5 11.71 5.10 -6.09
N ALA A 6 10.95 5.79 -6.93
CA ALA A 6 10.86 7.25 -6.92
C ALA A 6 10.32 7.78 -5.59
N ILE A 7 9.21 7.23 -5.10
CA ILE A 7 8.63 7.64 -3.81
C ILE A 7 9.62 7.44 -2.65
N MET A 8 10.32 6.30 -2.62
CA MET A 8 11.31 6.02 -1.57
C MET A 8 12.56 6.88 -1.67
N ALA A 9 12.99 7.26 -2.87
CA ALA A 9 14.11 8.16 -3.08
C ALA A 9 13.81 9.56 -2.52
N GLU A 10 12.59 10.06 -2.76
CA GLU A 10 12.12 11.33 -2.22
C GLU A 10 11.75 11.26 -0.72
N ASN A 11 11.32 10.08 -0.24
CA ASN A 11 10.81 9.89 1.11
C ASN A 11 11.48 8.69 1.82
N PRO A 12 12.79 8.77 2.10
CA PRO A 12 13.56 7.64 2.66
C PRO A 12 13.14 7.24 4.08
N HIS A 13 12.39 8.08 4.77
CA HIS A 13 11.88 7.84 6.13
C HIS A 13 10.64 6.93 6.16
N LEU A 14 10.00 6.65 5.01
CA LEU A 14 8.81 5.82 4.97
C LEU A 14 9.12 4.35 5.19
N ARG A 15 8.25 3.68 5.95
CA ARG A 15 8.39 2.26 6.28
C ARG A 15 7.35 1.44 5.51
N PRO A 16 7.74 0.37 4.80
CA PRO A 16 6.79 -0.49 4.11
C PRO A 16 6.10 -1.45 5.09
N VAL A 17 4.77 -1.52 5.04
CA VAL A 17 3.93 -2.40 5.87
C VAL A 17 2.86 -3.08 5.03
N MET A 18 2.51 -4.30 5.43
CA MET A 18 1.35 -5.04 4.94
C MET A 18 0.24 -4.87 5.96
N ILE A 19 -0.93 -4.48 5.48
CA ILE A 19 -2.15 -4.36 6.26
C ILE A 19 -3.18 -5.30 5.64
N THR A 20 -3.75 -6.20 6.43
CA THR A 20 -4.88 -7.04 6.01
C THR A 20 -6.11 -6.65 6.82
N LEU A 21 -7.23 -6.42 6.15
CA LEU A 21 -8.52 -6.16 6.81
C LEU A 21 -9.53 -7.19 6.32
N THR A 22 -10.25 -7.81 7.24
CA THR A 22 -11.22 -8.88 6.93
C THR A 22 -12.60 -8.46 7.41
N VAL A 23 -13.67 -8.71 6.65
CA VAL A 23 -15.05 -8.60 7.16
C VAL A 23 -15.63 -9.98 7.46
N LYS A 24 -16.73 -10.03 8.21
CA LYS A 24 -17.32 -11.31 8.62
C LYS A 24 -17.78 -12.10 7.40
N ASN A 25 -17.65 -13.43 7.48
CA ASN A 25 -18.15 -14.31 6.42
C ASN A 25 -19.63 -14.06 6.12
N GLY A 26 -20.05 -14.33 4.89
CA GLY A 26 -21.45 -14.22 4.46
C GLY A 26 -21.75 -15.12 3.27
N GLU A 27 -23.02 -15.45 3.07
CA GLU A 27 -23.43 -16.36 2.00
C GLU A 27 -23.45 -15.69 0.62
N ASP A 28 -23.70 -14.38 0.57
CA ASP A 28 -23.80 -13.61 -0.66
C ASP A 28 -22.48 -12.91 -1.01
N LEU A 29 -21.85 -13.29 -2.13
CA LEU A 29 -20.57 -12.72 -2.55
C LEU A 29 -20.67 -11.23 -2.92
N GLU A 30 -21.74 -10.82 -3.58
CA GLU A 30 -21.89 -9.43 -4.03
C GLU A 30 -22.01 -8.49 -2.84
N GLU A 31 -22.85 -8.88 -1.88
CA GLU A 31 -23.03 -8.13 -0.65
C GLU A 31 -21.72 -8.11 0.15
N ARG A 32 -21.01 -9.25 0.29
CA ARG A 32 -19.71 -9.28 0.98
C ARG A 32 -18.66 -8.40 0.29
N TYR A 33 -18.62 -8.38 -1.04
CA TYR A 33 -17.79 -7.47 -1.82
C TYR A 33 -18.11 -6.00 -1.49
N ASN A 34 -19.39 -5.62 -1.60
CA ASN A 34 -19.83 -4.25 -1.36
C ASN A 34 -19.55 -3.80 0.08
N HIS A 35 -19.75 -4.69 1.05
CA HIS A 35 -19.50 -4.44 2.46
C HIS A 35 -18.02 -4.17 2.74
N LEU A 36 -17.13 -5.04 2.25
CA LEU A 36 -15.68 -4.87 2.41
C LEU A 36 -15.19 -3.56 1.73
N VAL A 37 -15.65 -3.31 0.50
CA VAL A 37 -15.30 -2.08 -0.24
C VAL A 37 -15.74 -0.84 0.51
N LYS A 38 -16.97 -0.82 1.04
CA LYS A 38 -17.50 0.29 1.82
C LYS A 38 -16.69 0.53 3.08
N GLY A 39 -16.29 -0.52 3.81
CA GLY A 39 -15.40 -0.40 4.97
C GLY A 39 -14.08 0.29 4.61
N VAL A 40 -13.43 -0.15 3.54
CA VAL A 40 -12.18 0.44 3.04
C VAL A 40 -12.37 1.90 2.61
N GLN A 41 -13.49 2.24 1.96
CA GLN A 41 -13.83 3.61 1.58
C GLN A 41 -14.00 4.51 2.81
N VAL A 42 -14.61 4.02 3.89
CA VAL A 42 -14.76 4.78 5.15
C VAL A 42 -13.40 5.14 5.73
N LEU A 43 -12.46 4.19 5.83
CA LEU A 43 -11.11 4.47 6.34
C LEU A 43 -10.35 5.46 5.44
N ASN A 44 -10.42 5.29 4.11
CA ASN A 44 -9.79 6.21 3.17
C ASN A 44 -10.40 7.64 3.22
N ARG A 45 -11.71 7.75 3.45
CA ARG A 45 -12.36 9.05 3.65
C ARG A 45 -11.89 9.71 4.93
N LYS A 46 -11.79 8.97 6.03
CA LYS A 46 -11.21 9.48 7.30
C LYS A 46 -9.77 9.92 7.11
N ARG A 47 -8.94 9.13 6.41
CA ARG A 47 -7.56 9.51 6.06
C ARG A 47 -7.51 10.84 5.34
N THR A 48 -8.33 11.00 4.32
CA THR A 48 -8.37 12.23 3.52
C THR A 48 -8.74 13.42 4.41
N ARG A 49 -9.80 13.29 5.22
CA ARG A 49 -10.25 14.35 6.12
C ARG A 49 -9.19 14.75 7.15
N ALA A 50 -8.56 13.76 7.79
CA ALA A 50 -7.48 14.00 8.76
C ALA A 50 -6.31 14.77 8.13
N ARG A 51 -6.02 14.53 6.85
CA ARG A 51 -4.95 15.23 6.11
C ARG A 51 -5.36 16.59 5.55
N THR A 52 -6.65 16.88 5.43
CA THR A 52 -7.16 18.17 4.94
C THR A 52 -7.66 19.09 6.07
N GLY A 53 -7.14 18.91 7.29
CA GLY A 53 -7.41 19.81 8.42
C GLY A 53 -8.67 19.50 9.24
N SER A 54 -9.27 18.31 9.10
CA SER A 54 -10.32 17.89 10.02
C SER A 54 -9.76 17.45 11.38
N ARG A 55 -10.62 17.38 12.41
CA ARG A 55 -10.27 16.81 13.72
C ARG A 55 -10.30 15.27 13.73
N ASP A 56 -10.53 14.63 12.59
CA ASP A 56 -10.60 13.17 12.51
C ASP A 56 -9.23 12.58 12.87
N LYS A 57 -9.24 11.58 13.75
CA LYS A 57 -8.06 10.78 14.07
C LYS A 57 -8.25 9.39 13.49
N THR A 58 -7.27 8.94 12.72
CA THR A 58 -7.26 7.59 12.15
C THR A 58 -5.85 7.09 11.94
N GLU A 59 -5.63 5.80 12.18
CA GLU A 59 -4.36 5.15 11.87
C GLU A 59 -3.98 5.26 10.38
N PHE A 60 -4.97 5.29 9.48
CA PHE A 60 -4.71 5.48 8.05
C PHE A 60 -4.10 6.84 7.69
N SER A 61 -4.14 7.84 8.58
CA SER A 61 -3.47 9.14 8.36
C SER A 61 -1.95 9.01 8.19
N LYS A 62 -1.36 7.98 8.82
CA LYS A 62 0.07 7.63 8.75
C LYS A 62 0.47 7.05 7.39
N ILE A 63 -0.49 6.62 6.56
CA ILE A 63 -0.23 6.05 5.24
C ILE A 63 0.01 7.18 4.23
N GLU A 64 1.20 7.25 3.64
CA GLU A 64 1.52 8.19 2.54
C GLU A 64 1.13 7.64 1.18
N ALA A 65 1.33 6.34 0.98
CA ALA A 65 1.05 5.66 -0.27
C ALA A 65 0.53 4.26 0.03
N SER A 66 -0.48 3.78 -0.69
CA SER A 66 -0.84 2.36 -0.65
C SER A 66 -1.33 1.81 -1.98
N VAL A 67 -1.15 0.51 -2.17
CA VAL A 67 -1.85 -0.30 -3.17
C VAL A 67 -2.53 -1.45 -2.45
N GLY A 68 -3.71 -1.86 -2.91
CA GLY A 68 -4.41 -2.97 -2.30
C GLY A 68 -5.19 -3.83 -3.28
N SER A 69 -5.41 -5.07 -2.88
CA SER A 69 -6.16 -6.09 -3.60
C SER A 69 -7.24 -6.69 -2.72
N TYR A 70 -8.43 -6.89 -3.29
CA TYR A 70 -9.51 -7.62 -2.65
C TYR A 70 -9.40 -9.12 -2.99
N GLU A 71 -9.56 -9.97 -1.99
CA GLU A 71 -9.54 -11.43 -2.13
C GLU A 71 -10.80 -12.02 -1.48
N PHE A 72 -11.33 -13.06 -2.12
CA PHE A 72 -12.55 -13.76 -1.71
C PHE A 72 -12.31 -15.26 -1.79
N THR A 73 -12.42 -15.95 -0.66
CA THR A 73 -12.31 -17.42 -0.59
C THR A 73 -13.58 -18.02 0.00
N ASN A 74 -13.88 -19.29 -0.24
CA ASN A 74 -15.04 -19.95 0.39
C ASN A 74 -14.74 -21.42 0.67
N LYS A 75 -14.65 -21.76 1.96
CA LYS A 75 -14.30 -23.11 2.45
C LYS A 75 -15.49 -23.82 3.13
N GLY A 76 -16.71 -23.51 2.71
CA GLY A 76 -17.95 -24.14 3.23
C GLY A 76 -18.64 -23.37 4.36
N ASN A 77 -18.10 -22.24 4.80
CA ASN A 77 -18.68 -21.37 5.84
C ASN A 77 -19.02 -19.97 5.30
N GLY A 78 -19.49 -19.92 4.05
CA GLY A 78 -19.71 -18.67 3.31
C GLY A 78 -18.42 -18.06 2.73
N TRP A 79 -18.61 -17.00 1.96
CA TRP A 79 -17.54 -16.17 1.41
C TRP A 79 -16.78 -15.48 2.54
N HIS A 80 -15.45 -15.60 2.49
CA HIS A 80 -14.48 -14.97 3.37
C HIS A 80 -13.78 -13.83 2.63
N PRO A 81 -14.29 -12.60 2.78
CA PRO A 81 -13.77 -11.40 2.14
C PRO A 81 -12.66 -10.73 2.97
N HIS A 82 -11.52 -10.47 2.35
CA HIS A 82 -10.47 -9.65 2.94
C HIS A 82 -9.74 -8.82 1.90
N VAL A 83 -9.07 -7.78 2.36
CA VAL A 83 -8.27 -6.88 1.53
C VAL A 83 -6.84 -6.89 2.05
N HIS A 84 -5.89 -7.08 1.13
CA HIS A 84 -4.47 -6.93 1.40
C HIS A 84 -3.98 -5.59 0.88
N ILE A 85 -3.22 -4.86 1.70
CA ILE A 85 -2.77 -3.51 1.41
C ILE A 85 -1.27 -3.44 1.69
N ALA A 86 -0.47 -3.16 0.67
CA ALA A 86 0.91 -2.74 0.85
C ALA A 86 0.92 -1.21 0.95
N ALA A 87 1.41 -0.71 2.08
CA ALA A 87 1.41 0.71 2.42
C ALA A 87 2.83 1.18 2.76
N LEU A 88 3.10 2.45 2.47
CA LEU A 88 4.25 3.20 2.96
C LEU A 88 3.75 4.15 4.04
N VAL A 89 4.29 4.01 5.25
CA VAL A 89 3.83 4.74 6.43
C VAL A 89 4.90 5.65 7.00
N THR A 90 4.49 6.80 7.52
CA THR A 90 5.36 7.72 8.28
C THR A 90 5.67 7.18 9.66
N ASP A 91 4.73 6.44 10.25
CA ASP A 91 4.90 5.85 11.58
C ASP A 91 4.22 4.49 11.73
N THR A 92 4.53 3.81 12.82
CA THR A 92 3.96 2.51 13.19
C THR A 92 2.44 2.63 13.29
N ILE A 93 1.75 1.73 12.59
CA ILE A 93 0.30 1.58 12.68
C ILE A 93 -0.02 0.80 13.95
N ASP A 94 -0.79 1.40 14.85
CA ASP A 94 -1.28 0.75 16.06
C ASP A 94 -2.43 -0.19 15.71
N GLN A 95 -2.15 -1.50 15.76
CA GLN A 95 -3.08 -2.53 15.32
C GLN A 95 -4.38 -2.54 16.14
N LYS A 96 -4.30 -2.25 17.44
CA LYS A 96 -5.48 -2.21 18.33
C LYS A 96 -6.42 -1.05 17.97
N THR A 97 -5.86 0.12 17.70
CA THR A 97 -6.60 1.31 17.27
C THR A 97 -7.20 1.09 15.89
N LEU A 98 -6.44 0.53 14.95
CA LEU A 98 -6.95 0.18 13.63
C LEU A 98 -8.07 -0.86 13.70
N SER A 99 -7.95 -1.87 14.58
CA SER A 99 -9.00 -2.87 14.82
C SER A 99 -10.32 -2.23 15.30
N ALA A 100 -10.24 -1.28 16.23
CA ALA A 100 -11.40 -0.53 16.70
C ALA A 100 -12.01 0.39 15.61
N GLU A 101 -11.16 1.04 14.81
CA GLU A 101 -11.60 1.84 13.67
C GLU A 101 -12.29 1.00 12.60
N TRP A 102 -11.78 -0.21 12.37
CA TRP A 102 -12.33 -1.18 11.43
C TRP A 102 -13.69 -1.67 11.89
N LEU A 103 -13.82 -2.06 13.16
CA LEU A 103 -15.11 -2.44 13.75
C LEU A 103 -16.13 -1.31 13.66
N LYS A 104 -15.71 -0.06 13.88
CA LYS A 104 -16.59 1.10 13.73
C LYS A 104 -17.00 1.34 12.27
N ALA A 105 -16.14 1.01 11.30
CA ALA A 105 -16.41 1.22 9.88
C ALA A 105 -17.34 0.15 9.30
N THR A 106 -17.19 -1.09 9.76
CA THR A 106 -17.88 -2.27 9.21
C THR A 106 -19.09 -2.68 10.06
N GLY A 107 -19.03 -2.49 11.37
CA GLY A 107 -20.05 -2.93 12.32
C GLY A 107 -20.02 -4.43 12.63
N ASP A 108 -19.22 -5.23 11.94
CA ASP A 108 -19.24 -6.69 12.04
C ASP A 108 -17.87 -7.36 12.17
N SER A 109 -16.76 -6.63 12.00
CA SER A 109 -15.42 -7.19 12.10
C SER A 109 -14.40 -6.25 12.71
N TYR A 110 -13.60 -6.78 13.63
CA TYR A 110 -12.42 -6.16 14.21
C TYR A 110 -11.12 -6.82 13.72
N ILE A 111 -11.22 -7.77 12.78
CA ILE A 111 -10.08 -8.58 12.33
C ILE A 111 -9.21 -7.75 11.40
N VAL A 112 -8.01 -7.45 11.89
CA VAL A 112 -6.96 -6.73 11.17
C VAL A 112 -5.63 -7.41 11.46
N ASP A 113 -4.71 -7.34 10.51
CA ASP A 113 -3.31 -7.72 10.69
C ASP A 113 -2.43 -6.61 10.13
N VAL A 114 -1.35 -6.28 10.84
CA VAL A 114 -0.37 -5.30 10.41
C VAL A 114 1.02 -5.85 10.68
N ARG A 115 1.82 -5.95 9.63
CA ARG A 115 3.20 -6.47 9.71
C ARG A 115 4.14 -5.68 8.79
N PRO A 116 5.40 -5.44 9.19
CA PRO A 116 6.41 -4.88 8.29
C PRO A 116 6.61 -5.74 7.04
N ILE A 117 6.84 -5.11 5.88
CA ILE A 117 7.21 -5.82 4.65
C ILE A 117 8.73 -5.83 4.51
N GLY A 118 9.35 -6.95 4.89
CA GLY A 118 10.76 -7.26 4.64
C GLY A 118 11.78 -6.24 5.16
N GLU A 119 13.04 -6.45 4.81
CA GLU A 119 14.08 -5.42 4.92
C GLU A 119 13.85 -4.35 3.85
N ILE A 120 14.16 -3.08 4.16
CA ILE A 120 13.91 -1.89 3.32
C ILE A 120 14.45 -2.03 1.87
N GLN A 121 15.39 -2.94 1.64
CA GLN A 121 16.04 -3.19 0.35
C GLN A 121 15.28 -4.19 -0.55
N GLU A 122 14.44 -5.09 -0.01
CA GLU A 122 13.60 -6.05 -0.78
C GLU A 122 12.07 -5.98 -0.58
N PRO A 123 11.43 -4.82 -0.28
CA PRO A 123 9.99 -4.76 -0.03
C PRO A 123 9.14 -5.06 -1.26
N ILE A 124 9.78 -5.09 -2.43
CA ILE A 124 9.26 -5.56 -3.71
C ILE A 124 8.57 -6.92 -3.57
N LYS A 125 9.14 -7.85 -2.79
CA LYS A 125 8.54 -9.17 -2.57
C LYS A 125 7.17 -9.08 -1.89
N GLY A 126 7.00 -8.19 -0.90
CA GLY A 126 5.71 -8.02 -0.23
C GLY A 126 4.69 -7.26 -1.07
N PHE A 127 5.12 -6.30 -1.92
CA PHE A 127 4.22 -5.70 -2.92
C PHE A 127 3.74 -6.76 -3.93
N LEU A 128 4.64 -7.62 -4.42
CA LEU A 128 4.28 -8.74 -5.28
C LEU A 128 3.33 -9.72 -4.58
N GLU A 129 3.47 -9.93 -3.28
CA GLU A 129 2.55 -10.74 -2.48
C GLU A 129 1.12 -10.18 -2.53
N VAL A 130 0.92 -8.86 -2.37
CA VAL A 130 -0.39 -8.20 -2.54
C VAL A 130 -1.00 -8.49 -3.91
N PHE A 131 -0.20 -8.39 -4.98
CA PHE A 131 -0.68 -8.63 -6.34
C PHE A 131 -0.98 -10.12 -6.60
N LYS A 132 -0.32 -11.06 -5.90
CA LYS A 132 -0.64 -12.51 -6.00
C LYS A 132 -2.05 -12.81 -5.48
N TYR A 133 -2.51 -12.10 -4.45
CA TYR A 133 -3.81 -12.37 -3.80
C TYR A 133 -5.03 -11.89 -4.58
N ALA A 134 -4.86 -10.93 -5.50
CA ALA A 134 -5.96 -10.43 -6.34
C ALA A 134 -6.58 -11.52 -7.24
N LEU A 135 -5.90 -12.66 -7.42
CA LEU A 135 -6.24 -13.72 -8.36
C LEU A 135 -6.18 -15.12 -7.75
N LYS A 136 -6.20 -15.24 -6.41
CA LYS A 136 -6.02 -16.54 -5.76
C LYS A 136 -7.32 -17.37 -5.76
N PHE A 137 -7.68 -17.87 -6.94
CA PHE A 137 -8.81 -18.79 -7.16
C PHE A 137 -8.48 -20.25 -6.80
N SER A 138 -7.26 -20.53 -6.34
CA SER A 138 -6.78 -21.90 -6.07
C SER A 138 -7.58 -22.65 -5.02
N ASP A 139 -8.20 -21.90 -4.10
CA ASP A 139 -8.95 -22.44 -2.97
C ASP A 139 -10.46 -22.54 -3.27
N LEU A 140 -10.90 -22.19 -4.49
CA LEU A 140 -12.30 -22.25 -4.91
C LEU A 140 -12.60 -23.50 -5.73
N THR A 141 -13.78 -24.09 -5.50
CA THR A 141 -14.33 -25.13 -6.37
C THR A 141 -14.71 -24.54 -7.74
N PRO A 142 -14.84 -25.36 -8.81
CA PRO A 142 -15.23 -24.86 -10.13
C PRO A 142 -16.55 -24.06 -10.13
N ALA A 143 -17.53 -24.46 -9.32
CA ALA A 143 -18.80 -23.73 -9.19
C ALA A 143 -18.59 -22.35 -8.56
N GLN A 144 -17.81 -22.27 -7.47
CA GLN A 144 -17.47 -21.00 -6.82
C GLN A 144 -16.63 -20.09 -7.73
N GLN A 145 -15.78 -20.66 -8.60
CA GLN A 145 -15.03 -19.86 -9.58
C GLN A 145 -15.96 -19.20 -10.60
N VAL A 146 -16.97 -19.94 -11.11
CA VAL A 146 -17.98 -19.38 -12.03
C VAL A 146 -18.81 -18.30 -11.33
N GLU A 147 -19.25 -18.55 -10.10
CA GLU A 147 -19.98 -17.56 -9.29
C GLU A 147 -19.13 -16.30 -9.10
N ALA A 148 -17.88 -16.44 -8.61
CA ALA A 148 -17.00 -15.31 -8.38
C ALA A 148 -16.68 -14.54 -9.67
N ALA A 149 -16.39 -15.24 -10.76
CA ALA A 149 -16.12 -14.62 -12.06
C ALA A 149 -17.33 -13.84 -12.58
N THR A 150 -18.54 -14.37 -12.42
CA THR A 150 -19.78 -13.74 -12.89
C THR A 150 -20.14 -12.53 -12.03
N THR A 151 -20.13 -12.70 -10.70
CA THR A 151 -20.54 -11.67 -9.73
C THR A 151 -19.55 -10.50 -9.63
N LEU A 152 -18.25 -10.78 -9.72
CA LEU A 152 -17.20 -9.77 -9.63
C LEU A 152 -16.81 -9.19 -11.00
N ASN A 153 -17.44 -9.64 -12.09
CA ASN A 153 -17.17 -9.12 -13.43
C ASN A 153 -17.36 -7.60 -13.49
N GLY A 154 -16.41 -6.89 -14.08
CA GLY A 154 -16.41 -5.43 -14.19
C GLY A 154 -16.18 -4.69 -12.86
N ARG A 155 -16.03 -5.39 -11.73
CA ARG A 155 -15.76 -4.75 -10.43
C ARG A 155 -14.27 -4.48 -10.24
N ARG A 156 -13.97 -3.42 -9.49
CA ARG A 156 -12.60 -3.04 -9.19
C ARG A 156 -12.06 -3.88 -8.04
N LEU A 157 -11.11 -4.77 -8.35
CA LEU A 157 -10.43 -5.63 -7.37
C LEU A 157 -9.08 -5.07 -6.88
N LEU A 158 -8.57 -4.03 -7.54
CA LEU A 158 -7.30 -3.38 -7.21
C LEU A 158 -7.50 -1.89 -7.00
N PHE A 159 -6.86 -1.31 -5.99
CA PHE A 159 -6.87 0.14 -5.78
C PHE A 159 -5.50 0.68 -5.38
N SER A 160 -5.36 2.00 -5.48
CA SER A 160 -4.17 2.73 -5.05
C SER A 160 -4.57 4.06 -4.42
N THR A 161 -3.83 4.49 -3.41
CA THR A 161 -4.06 5.75 -2.69
C THR A 161 -2.76 6.50 -2.44
N GLY A 162 -2.89 7.80 -2.15
CA GLY A 162 -1.75 8.65 -1.80
C GLY A 162 -0.74 8.75 -2.92
N LEU A 163 0.56 8.73 -2.59
CA LEU A 163 1.63 8.96 -3.57
C LEU A 163 1.68 7.93 -4.69
N PHE A 164 1.07 6.74 -4.56
CA PHE A 164 0.94 5.78 -5.68
C PHE A 164 -0.09 6.20 -6.74
N ARG A 165 -0.95 7.18 -6.44
CA ARG A 165 -1.92 7.76 -7.36
C ARG A 165 -1.37 9.07 -7.90
N GLY A 166 -1.20 9.16 -9.21
CA GLY A 166 -0.76 10.40 -9.86
C GLY A 166 0.76 10.65 -9.85
N THR A 167 1.59 9.71 -9.37
CA THR A 167 3.05 9.80 -9.54
C THR A 167 3.38 9.78 -11.03
N VAL A 168 3.87 10.90 -11.53
CA VAL A 168 4.62 10.97 -12.78
C VAL A 168 5.92 10.23 -12.51
N VAL A 169 6.17 9.17 -13.26
CA VAL A 169 7.45 8.47 -13.19
C VAL A 169 8.39 9.24 -14.11
N PRO A 170 9.47 9.84 -13.59
CA PRO A 170 10.49 10.43 -14.46
C PRO A 170 11.03 9.36 -15.42
N GLU A 171 11.29 9.72 -16.68
CA GLU A 171 11.88 8.80 -17.66
C GLU A 171 13.24 8.26 -17.19
N SER A 172 13.92 9.02 -16.34
CA SER A 172 15.21 8.69 -15.73
C SER A 172 15.18 8.97 -14.22
N LEU A 173 15.75 8.06 -13.42
CA LEU A 173 16.03 8.29 -11.99
C LEU A 173 17.40 8.97 -11.77
N MET A 174 18.08 9.36 -12.84
CA MET A 174 19.30 10.14 -12.77
C MET A 174 18.94 11.60 -12.50
N ASP A 175 19.70 12.27 -11.63
CA ASP A 175 19.62 13.72 -11.49
C ASP A 175 20.09 14.36 -12.81
N GLU A 176 19.14 14.77 -13.65
CA GLU A 176 19.45 15.61 -14.80
C GLU A 176 19.63 17.05 -14.31
N PRO A 177 20.74 17.71 -14.65
CA PRO A 177 20.94 19.10 -14.27
C PRO A 177 19.83 19.98 -14.87
N LEU A 178 19.23 20.83 -14.03
CA LEU A 178 18.22 21.80 -14.46
C LEU A 178 18.78 22.71 -15.56
N GLU A 179 18.11 22.75 -16.72
CA GLU A 179 18.57 23.56 -17.86
C GLU A 179 18.63 25.04 -17.50
N GLY A 180 19.79 25.67 -17.75
CA GLY A 180 19.98 27.11 -17.63
C GLY A 180 20.22 27.65 -16.22
N LEU A 181 20.27 26.79 -15.19
CA LEU A 181 20.62 27.22 -13.83
C LEU A 181 22.10 26.99 -13.51
N PRO A 182 22.75 27.92 -12.78
CA PRO A 182 24.10 27.71 -12.29
C PRO A 182 24.12 26.57 -11.26
N TYR A 183 25.06 25.65 -11.42
CA TYR A 183 25.30 24.55 -10.49
C TYR A 183 26.80 24.41 -10.20
N ILE A 184 27.13 23.73 -9.11
CA ILE A 184 28.50 23.31 -8.77
C ILE A 184 28.58 21.78 -8.83
N LYS A 185 29.63 21.23 -9.46
CA LYS A 185 29.89 19.79 -9.53
C LYS A 185 30.85 19.41 -8.42
N LEU A 186 30.44 18.48 -7.56
CA LEU A 186 31.28 17.92 -6.51
C LEU A 186 31.59 16.46 -6.82
N PHE A 187 32.88 16.14 -6.94
CA PHE A 187 33.35 14.77 -7.08
C PHE A 187 33.87 14.29 -5.73
N TYR A 188 33.48 13.08 -5.34
CA TYR A 188 33.97 12.45 -4.12
C TYR A 188 34.86 11.26 -4.48
N ARG A 189 35.96 11.10 -3.74
CA ARG A 189 36.82 9.93 -3.79
C ARG A 189 36.72 9.19 -2.48
N TYR A 190 36.57 7.87 -2.57
CA TYR A 190 36.63 7.01 -1.39
C TYR A 190 38.08 6.77 -0.96
N LEU A 191 38.37 7.03 0.31
CA LEU A 191 39.64 6.70 0.96
C LEU A 191 39.38 5.67 2.06
N HIS A 192 40.06 4.54 1.96
CA HIS A 192 39.89 3.45 2.92
C HIS A 192 40.26 3.92 4.34
N GLY A 193 39.37 3.68 5.32
CA GLY A 193 39.53 4.13 6.71
C GLY A 193 39.02 5.55 7.02
N VAL A 194 38.75 6.38 6.00
CA VAL A 194 38.25 7.77 6.17
C VAL A 194 36.86 7.96 5.57
N GLY A 195 36.52 7.20 4.54
CA GLY A 195 35.24 7.30 3.82
C GLY A 195 35.33 8.17 2.57
N TYR A 196 34.20 8.72 2.13
CA TYR A 196 34.14 9.59 0.95
C TYR A 196 34.59 11.00 1.30
N THR A 197 35.62 11.48 0.61
CA THR A 197 36.15 12.84 0.74
C THR A 197 36.03 13.58 -0.59
N ILE A 198 35.80 14.89 -0.56
CA ILE A 198 35.72 15.72 -1.76
C ILE A 198 37.06 15.70 -2.52
N ASP A 199 37.00 15.58 -3.85
CA ASP A 199 38.15 15.71 -4.75
C ASP A 199 38.19 17.15 -5.31
N PRO A 200 39.00 18.04 -4.71
CA PRO A 200 39.05 19.44 -5.10
C PRO A 200 39.64 19.65 -6.49
N LYS A 201 40.32 18.65 -7.09
CA LYS A 201 40.88 18.76 -8.44
C LYS A 201 39.85 18.51 -9.54
N LYS A 202 38.74 17.85 -9.21
CA LYS A 202 37.68 17.49 -10.14
C LYS A 202 36.38 18.24 -9.89
N SER A 203 36.25 18.85 -8.73
CA SER A 203 35.07 19.63 -8.33
C SER A 203 35.19 21.08 -8.79
N GLY A 204 34.12 21.65 -9.34
CA GLY A 204 34.06 23.00 -9.91
C GLY A 204 32.63 23.48 -10.11
#